data_AF-A0A258E8T1-F1
#
_entry.id   AF-A0A258E8T1-F1
#
_cell.length_a   1.000
_cell.length_b   1.000
_cell.length_c   1.000
_cell.angle_alpha   90.00
_cell.angle_beta   90.00
_cell.angle_gamma   90.00
#
_symmetry.space_group_name_H-M   'P 1'
#
loop_
_entity.id
_entity.type
_entity.pdbx_description
1 polymer ?
#
loop_
_entity_poly.entity_id
_entity_poly.type
_entity_poly.pdbx_seq_one_letter_code
_entity_poly.pdbx_strand_id
1 'polypeptide(L)'
;AVIEPDAPQRLDVARVPVQVDAATVAYLKDAVWVEKPARLFGRLLAETIRAKQTRLVVEGSDTAYAAATKLSGQLSEMGYDAGTSSVVVRFDAVLRQPDGQILTRRFEAKVGGVAPDAASVAPALNEAANKVAAEVADWIG
;
A
#
# COMPACT_ATOMS: atom_id res chain seq x y z
N ALA A 1 -0.69 16.17 -2.12
CA ALA A 1 -0.76 15.54 -0.78
C ALA A 1 -1.06 14.06 -0.95
N VAL A 2 -0.51 13.23 -0.07
CA VAL A 2 -0.89 11.81 0.04
C VAL A 2 -1.70 11.67 1.33
N ILE A 3 -2.93 11.20 1.19
CA ILE A 3 -3.82 10.88 2.31
C ILE A 3 -3.53 9.44 2.73
N GLU A 4 -3.56 9.18 4.03
CA GLU A 4 -3.48 7.81 4.56
C GLU A 4 -4.55 6.95 3.87
N PRO A 5 -4.16 5.85 3.21
CA PRO A 5 -5.12 4.93 2.60
C PRO A 5 -6.09 4.36 3.61
N ASP A 6 -7.34 4.18 3.20
CA ASP A 6 -8.29 3.36 3.94
C ASP A 6 -7.88 1.88 3.86
N ALA A 7 -8.25 1.09 4.87
CA ALA A 7 -7.96 -0.33 4.90
C ALA A 7 -9.10 -1.15 5.55
N PRO A 8 -9.34 -2.38 5.09
CA PRO A 8 -10.27 -3.30 5.74
C PRO A 8 -9.75 -3.70 7.14
N GLN A 9 -10.65 -4.12 8.03
CA GLN A 9 -10.33 -4.50 9.42
C GLN A 9 -9.19 -5.52 9.56
N ARG A 10 -9.05 -6.46 8.62
CA ARG A 10 -7.95 -7.45 8.62
C ARG A 10 -6.56 -6.85 8.40
N LEU A 11 -6.50 -5.66 7.80
CA LEU A 11 -5.30 -4.84 7.63
C LEU A 11 -5.21 -3.72 8.67
N ASP A 12 -6.20 -3.57 9.55
CA ASP A 12 -6.21 -2.55 10.60
C ASP A 12 -5.54 -3.03 11.91
N VAL A 13 -4.60 -3.96 11.78
CA VAL A 13 -3.87 -4.60 12.89
C VAL A 13 -2.38 -4.68 12.58
N ALA A 14 -1.55 -4.77 13.62
CA ALA A 14 -0.09 -4.87 13.48
C ALA A 14 0.40 -6.31 13.19
N ARG A 15 -0.43 -7.14 12.54
CA ARG A 15 -0.09 -8.52 12.16
C ARG A 15 -0.11 -8.65 10.64
N VAL A 16 0.77 -9.49 10.10
CA VAL A 16 0.79 -9.79 8.67
C VAL A 16 -0.30 -10.81 8.37
N PRO A 17 -1.36 -10.46 7.60
CA PRO A 17 -2.40 -11.41 7.28
C PRO A 17 -1.91 -12.46 6.29
N VAL A 18 -2.40 -13.68 6.47
CA VAL A 18 -2.19 -14.82 5.60
C VAL A 18 -3.56 -15.26 5.10
N GLN A 19 -3.84 -15.09 3.81
CA GLN A 19 -5.01 -15.66 3.17
C GLN A 19 -4.77 -17.16 2.98
N VAL A 20 -5.55 -17.98 3.69
CA VAL A 20 -5.42 -19.45 3.63
C VAL A 20 -6.30 -20.02 2.51
N ASP A 21 -7.52 -19.50 2.40
CA ASP A 21 -8.51 -19.83 1.37
C ASP A 21 -9.44 -18.62 1.15
N ALA A 22 -10.55 -18.74 0.40
CA ALA A 22 -11.42 -17.60 0.10
C ALA A 22 -12.12 -16.96 1.33
N ALA A 23 -12.25 -17.69 2.45
CA ALA A 23 -12.97 -17.24 3.64
C ALA A 23 -12.08 -17.17 4.90
N THR A 24 -10.91 -17.80 4.88
CA THR A 24 -10.05 -17.95 6.05
C THR A 24 -8.82 -17.05 5.98
N VAL A 25 -8.68 -16.20 6.99
CA VAL A 25 -7.48 -15.37 7.22
C VAL A 25 -6.80 -15.82 8.52
N ALA A 26 -5.52 -16.15 8.42
CA ALA A 26 -4.62 -16.37 9.54
C ALA A 26 -3.62 -15.22 9.66
N TYR A 27 -2.70 -15.31 10.61
CA TYR A 27 -1.60 -14.35 10.74
C TYR A 27 -0.27 -15.07 10.74
N LEU A 28 0.70 -14.48 10.04
CA LEU A 28 2.05 -15.03 9.97
C LEU A 28 2.68 -15.02 11.38
N LYS A 29 3.20 -16.17 11.78
CA LYS A 29 3.89 -16.31 13.06
C LYS A 29 5.22 -15.55 13.03
N ASP A 30 5.58 -14.96 14.16
CA ASP A 30 6.88 -14.28 14.36
C ASP A 30 7.11 -13.08 13.41
N ALA A 31 6.04 -12.55 12.80
CA ALA A 31 6.06 -11.36 11.96
C ALA A 31 4.99 -10.36 12.39
N VAL A 32 5.40 -9.13 12.65
CA VAL A 32 4.51 -8.01 13.03
C VAL A 32 4.89 -6.77 12.24
N TRP A 33 3.90 -5.93 11.99
CA TRP A 33 4.17 -4.58 11.50
C TRP A 33 4.56 -3.68 12.66
N VAL A 34 5.47 -2.73 12.41
CA VAL A 34 5.80 -1.69 13.40
C VAL A 34 4.66 -0.68 13.59
N GLU A 35 3.75 -0.58 12.61
CA GLU A 35 2.56 0.25 12.63
C GLU A 35 1.50 -0.32 11.66
N LYS A 36 0.27 0.19 11.67
CA LYS A 36 -0.77 -0.21 10.71
C LYS A 36 -0.24 -0.14 9.26
N PRO A 37 -0.39 -1.22 8.46
CA PRO A 37 0.19 -1.31 7.11
C PRO A 37 -0.28 -0.20 6.18
N ALA A 38 -1.53 0.25 6.32
CA ALA A 38 -2.06 1.38 5.56
C ALA A 38 -1.24 2.67 5.78
N ARG A 39 -0.86 2.95 7.03
CA ARG A 39 -0.03 4.13 7.33
C ARG A 39 1.40 3.96 6.82
N LEU A 40 2.00 2.78 6.99
CA LEU A 40 3.33 2.50 6.45
C LEU A 40 3.36 2.68 4.93
N PHE A 41 2.36 2.14 4.24
CA PHE A 41 2.23 2.27 2.80
C PHE A 41 1.95 3.71 2.35
N GLY A 42 1.11 4.46 3.08
CA GLY A 42 0.88 5.88 2.82
C GLY A 42 2.15 6.73 2.92
N ARG A 43 3.02 6.46 3.91
CA ARG A 43 4.34 7.12 4.01
C ARG A 43 5.26 6.74 2.85
N LEU A 44 5.31 5.44 2.50
CA LEU A 44 6.11 4.97 1.37
C LEU A 44 5.67 5.65 0.06
N LEU A 45 4.36 5.79 -0.18
CA LEU A 45 3.82 6.52 -1.32
C LEU A 45 4.29 7.98 -1.33
N ALA A 46 4.19 8.68 -0.20
CA ALA A 46 4.60 10.07 -0.08
C ALA A 46 6.10 10.26 -0.35
N GLU A 47 6.94 9.39 0.22
CA GLU A 47 8.39 9.39 0.00
C GLU A 47 8.74 9.09 -1.46
N THR A 48 8.14 8.06 -2.05
CA THR A 48 8.40 7.65 -3.44
C THR A 48 8.01 8.75 -4.43
N ILE A 49 6.85 9.37 -4.24
CA ILE A 49 6.40 10.49 -5.08
C ILE A 49 7.33 11.69 -4.91
N ARG A 50 7.74 12.02 -3.68
CA ARG A 50 8.68 13.12 -3.42
C ARG A 50 10.05 12.86 -4.04
N ALA A 51 10.52 11.61 -4.05
CA ALA A 51 11.81 11.25 -4.62
C ALA A 51 11.81 11.32 -6.16
N LYS A 52 10.70 10.91 -6.80
CA LYS A 52 10.56 10.93 -8.27
C LYS A 52 10.17 12.30 -8.82
N GLN A 53 9.45 13.12 -8.05
CA GLN A 53 8.93 14.40 -8.52
C GLN A 53 9.60 15.56 -7.79
N THR A 54 9.91 16.64 -8.50
CA THR A 54 10.35 17.91 -7.90
C THR A 54 9.17 18.67 -7.24
N ARG A 55 8.27 17.97 -6.56
CA ARG A 55 7.03 18.52 -5.98
C ARG A 55 7.02 18.38 -4.47
N LEU A 56 6.53 19.43 -3.81
CA LEU A 56 6.28 19.43 -2.37
C LEU A 56 5.12 18.49 -2.04
N VAL A 57 5.42 17.31 -1.50
CA VAL A 57 4.40 16.42 -0.93
C VAL A 57 4.14 16.84 0.50
N VAL A 58 2.87 17.13 0.80
CA VAL A 58 2.39 17.45 2.15
C VAL A 58 1.69 16.22 2.71
N GLU A 59 2.05 15.86 3.94
CA GLU A 59 1.47 14.78 4.74
C GLU A 59 0.64 15.40 5.88
N GLY A 60 -0.43 14.73 6.31
CA GLY A 60 -1.27 15.17 7.44
C GLY A 60 -2.64 15.73 7.02
N SER A 61 -3.62 15.63 7.91
CA SER A 61 -5.02 15.97 7.64
C SER A 61 -5.23 17.45 7.31
N ASP A 62 -4.63 18.35 8.08
CA ASP A 62 -5.06 19.77 8.09
C ASP A 62 -4.46 20.57 6.93
N THR A 63 -3.24 20.24 6.52
CA THR A 63 -2.53 20.88 5.40
C THR A 63 -2.84 20.21 4.06
N ALA A 64 -3.33 18.97 4.06
CA ALA A 64 -3.76 18.28 2.84
C ALA A 64 -5.04 18.86 2.24
N TYR A 65 -5.87 19.58 3.00
CA TYR A 65 -7.08 20.21 2.46
C TYR A 65 -6.79 21.27 1.41
N ALA A 66 -5.67 22.01 1.53
CA ALA A 66 -5.27 23.07 0.60
C ALA A 66 -4.49 22.57 -0.63
N ALA A 67 -4.08 21.29 -0.68
CA ALA A 67 -3.31 20.77 -1.80
C ALA A 67 -4.15 20.64 -3.06
N ALA A 68 -3.67 21.20 -4.18
CA ALA A 68 -4.34 21.17 -5.47
C ALA A 68 -4.42 19.74 -6.06
N THR A 69 -3.39 18.93 -5.84
CA THR A 69 -3.38 17.50 -6.20
C THR A 69 -3.42 16.64 -4.94
N LYS A 70 -4.35 15.68 -4.88
CA LYS A 70 -4.52 14.77 -3.74
C LYS A 70 -4.58 13.32 -4.20
N LEU A 71 -3.74 12.48 -3.61
CA LEU A 71 -3.79 11.03 -3.74
C LEU A 71 -4.45 10.45 -2.48
N SER A 72 -5.52 9.70 -2.65
CA SER A 72 -6.16 8.88 -1.63
C SER A 72 -6.42 7.48 -2.19
N GLY A 73 -7.06 6.59 -1.43
CA GLY A 73 -7.43 5.28 -1.94
C GLY A 73 -7.60 4.24 -0.85
N GLN A 74 -7.76 2.99 -1.26
CA GLN A 74 -7.92 1.85 -0.36
C GLN A 74 -6.78 0.85 -0.55
N LEU A 75 -6.07 0.51 0.52
CA LEU A 75 -5.14 -0.62 0.55
C LEU A 75 -5.96 -1.89 0.78
N SER A 76 -6.30 -2.58 -0.31
CA SER A 76 -7.20 -3.73 -0.27
C SER A 76 -6.48 -5.05 -0.01
N GLU A 77 -5.18 -5.16 -0.30
CA GLU A 77 -4.31 -6.29 0.09
C GLU A 77 -2.93 -5.80 0.50
N MET A 78 -2.37 -6.39 1.56
CA MET A 78 -0.95 -6.28 1.92
C MET A 78 -0.62 -7.45 2.84
N GLY A 79 -0.31 -8.60 2.25
CA GLY A 79 -0.15 -9.84 2.99
C GLY A 79 0.31 -11.00 2.14
N TYR A 80 0.24 -12.19 2.73
CA TYR A 80 0.64 -13.44 2.09
C TYR A 80 -0.58 -14.26 1.68
N ASP A 81 -0.56 -14.83 0.49
CA ASP A 81 -1.53 -15.79 -0.03
C ASP A 81 -0.89 -17.19 -0.02
N ALA A 82 -1.39 -18.06 0.85
CA ALA A 82 -0.89 -19.42 1.01
C ALA A 82 -1.25 -20.30 -0.18
N GLY A 83 -2.40 -20.08 -0.82
CA GLY A 83 -2.86 -20.86 -1.96
C GLY A 83 -1.97 -20.68 -3.19
N THR A 84 -1.35 -19.51 -3.34
CA THR A 84 -0.40 -19.24 -4.43
C THR A 84 1.05 -19.04 -4.00
N SER A 85 1.34 -19.28 -2.71
CA SER A 85 2.65 -19.09 -2.08
C SER A 85 3.29 -17.76 -2.49
N SER A 86 2.55 -16.68 -2.30
CA SER A 86 2.93 -15.36 -2.81
C SER A 86 2.59 -14.24 -1.84
N VAL A 87 3.32 -13.14 -1.97
CA VAL A 87 2.95 -11.88 -1.36
C VAL A 87 2.17 -11.03 -2.35
N VAL A 88 1.11 -10.39 -1.88
CA VAL A 88 0.27 -9.49 -2.68
C VAL A 88 0.14 -8.13 -1.98
N VAL A 89 0.37 -7.07 -2.73
CA VAL A 89 0.03 -5.69 -2.35
C VAL A 89 -0.91 -5.14 -3.41
N ARG A 90 -2.10 -4.68 -2.99
CA ARG A 90 -3.11 -4.12 -3.88
C ARG A 90 -3.62 -2.80 -3.34
N PHE A 91 -3.54 -1.77 -4.17
CA PHE A 91 -3.96 -0.41 -3.84
C PHE A 91 -4.92 0.13 -4.91
N ASP A 92 -6.10 0.53 -4.47
CA ASP A 92 -7.13 1.17 -5.29
C ASP A 92 -6.99 2.69 -5.14
N ALA A 93 -6.24 3.32 -6.04
CA ALA A 93 -5.89 4.73 -5.98
C ALA A 93 -6.99 5.65 -6.53
N VAL A 94 -7.14 6.82 -5.90
CA VAL A 94 -7.97 7.94 -6.35
C VAL A 94 -7.10 9.19 -6.38
N LEU A 95 -6.92 9.77 -7.56
CA LEU A 95 -6.17 11.01 -7.78
C LEU A 95 -7.14 12.13 -8.12
N ARG A 96 -7.19 13.16 -7.28
CA ARG A 96 -7.87 14.42 -7.58
C ARG A 96 -6.86 15.43 -8.08
N GLN A 97 -7.11 16.00 -9.25
CA GLN A 97 -6.27 17.00 -9.90
C GLN A 97 -6.76 18.44 -9.60
N PRO A 98 -5.91 19.46 -9.85
CA PRO A 98 -6.22 20.86 -9.56
C PRO A 98 -7.47 21.40 -10.27
N ASP A 99 -7.78 20.87 -11.45
CA ASP A 99 -8.94 21.21 -12.27
C ASP A 99 -10.24 20.53 -11.78
N GLY A 100 -10.14 19.71 -10.72
CA GLY A 100 -11.25 18.94 -10.17
C GLY A 100 -11.44 17.57 -10.83
N GLN A 101 -10.65 17.21 -11.84
CA GLN A 101 -10.70 15.87 -12.45
C GLN A 101 -10.34 14.81 -11.40
N ILE A 102 -11.10 13.71 -11.42
CA ILE A 102 -10.86 12.54 -10.56
C ILE A 102 -10.47 11.37 -11.46
N LEU A 103 -9.30 10.80 -11.22
CA LEU A 103 -8.80 9.62 -11.88
C LEU A 103 -8.72 8.48 -10.86
N THR A 104 -9.08 7.26 -11.26
CA THR A 104 -9.00 6.07 -10.40
C THR A 104 -8.23 4.97 -11.09
N ARG A 105 -7.37 4.26 -10.35
CA ARG A 105 -6.61 3.14 -10.89
C ARG A 105 -6.25 2.13 -9.80
N ARG A 106 -6.44 0.84 -10.12
CA ARG A 106 -5.92 -0.27 -9.30
C ARG A 106 -4.46 -0.54 -9.65
N PHE A 107 -3.64 -0.70 -8.64
CA PHE A 107 -2.26 -1.16 -8.72
C PHE A 107 -2.13 -2.43 -7.91
N GLU A 108 -1.38 -3.39 -8.46
CA GLU A 108 -1.13 -4.67 -7.80
C GLU A 108 0.27 -5.16 -8.12
N ALA A 109 0.99 -5.57 -7.07
CA ALA A 109 2.22 -6.33 -7.22
C ALA A 109 2.08 -7.67 -6.51
N LYS A 110 2.60 -8.71 -7.18
CA LYS A 110 2.65 -10.07 -6.68
C LYS A 110 4.08 -10.60 -6.75
N VAL A 111 4.59 -11.11 -5.64
CA VAL A 111 5.89 -11.79 -5.55
C VAL A 111 5.62 -13.25 -5.19
N GLY A 112 5.84 -14.17 -6.15
CA GLY A 112 5.58 -15.60 -5.99
C GLY A 112 6.80 -16.38 -5.50
N GLY A 113 6.59 -17.66 -5.13
CA GLY A 113 7.67 -18.55 -4.68
C GLY A 113 8.20 -18.21 -3.29
N VAL A 114 7.37 -17.59 -2.47
CA VAL A 114 7.75 -17.09 -1.14
C VAL A 114 7.37 -18.15 -0.10
N ALA A 115 8.34 -18.60 0.70
CA ALA A 115 8.06 -19.51 1.81
C ALA A 115 7.22 -18.81 2.90
N PRO A 116 6.32 -19.52 3.59
CA PRO A 116 5.38 -18.94 4.56
C PRO A 116 6.03 -18.67 5.92
N ASP A 117 7.17 -17.97 5.92
CA ASP A 117 7.93 -17.58 7.11
C ASP A 117 8.29 -16.09 7.08
N ALA A 118 8.57 -15.52 8.25
CA ALA A 118 8.85 -14.10 8.40
C ALA A 118 10.05 -13.61 7.58
N ALA A 119 11.11 -14.42 7.47
CA ALA A 119 12.34 -14.06 6.78
C ALA A 119 12.14 -13.99 5.26
N SER A 120 11.24 -14.79 4.72
CA SER A 120 10.88 -14.79 3.30
C SER A 120 9.79 -13.77 2.96
N VAL A 121 8.75 -13.65 3.80
CA VAL A 121 7.59 -12.80 3.54
C VAL A 121 7.89 -11.32 3.68
N ALA A 122 8.67 -10.92 4.69
CA ALA A 122 8.99 -9.51 4.93
C ALA A 122 9.71 -8.82 3.74
N PRO A 123 10.80 -9.36 3.17
CA PRO A 123 11.43 -8.74 2.00
C PRO A 123 10.52 -8.74 0.76
N ALA A 124 9.72 -9.80 0.56
CA ALA A 124 8.77 -9.86 -0.56
C ALA A 124 7.63 -8.81 -0.43
N LEU A 125 7.15 -8.54 0.80
CA LEU A 125 6.22 -7.43 1.07
C LEU A 125 6.85 -6.08 0.77
N ASN A 126 8.10 -5.89 1.16
CA ASN A 126 8.82 -4.67 0.84
C ASN A 126 8.98 -4.50 -0.68
N GLU A 127 9.37 -5.55 -1.41
CA GLU A 127 9.49 -5.51 -2.87
C GLU A 127 8.15 -5.16 -3.55
N ALA A 128 7.07 -5.86 -3.19
CA ALA A 128 5.74 -5.62 -3.74
C ALA A 128 5.24 -4.19 -3.44
N ALA A 129 5.43 -3.71 -2.20
CA ALA A 129 5.02 -2.36 -1.81
C ALA A 129 5.79 -1.28 -2.57
N ASN A 130 7.11 -1.43 -2.72
CA ASN A 130 7.94 -0.49 -3.49
C ASN A 130 7.57 -0.48 -4.97
N LYS A 131 7.25 -1.65 -5.56
CA LYS A 131 6.79 -1.73 -6.94
C LYS A 131 5.48 -0.97 -7.13
N VAL A 132 4.48 -1.20 -6.28
CA VAL A 132 3.21 -0.47 -6.33
C VAL A 132 3.44 1.04 -6.17
N ALA A 133 4.27 1.45 -5.20
CA ALA A 133 4.55 2.86 -4.97
C ALA A 133 5.22 3.53 -6.17
N ALA A 134 6.15 2.84 -6.83
CA ALA A 134 6.79 3.34 -8.06
C ALA A 134 5.77 3.48 -9.20
N GLU A 135 4.91 2.48 -9.43
CA GLU A 135 3.88 2.53 -10.47
C GLU A 135 2.85 3.64 -10.23
N VAL A 136 2.48 3.89 -8.96
CA VAL A 136 1.62 5.01 -8.58
C VAL A 136 2.31 6.35 -8.87
N ALA A 137 3.58 6.50 -8.50
CA ALA A 137 4.33 7.72 -8.76
C ALA A 137 4.47 7.99 -10.27
N ASP A 138 4.73 6.96 -11.07
CA ASP A 138 4.81 7.07 -12.54
C ASP A 138 3.46 7.42 -13.17
N TRP A 139 2.35 6.93 -12.59
CA TRP A 139 1.01 7.26 -13.06
C TRP A 139 0.60 8.72 -12.77
N ILE A 140 1.05 9.27 -11.64
CA ILE A 140 0.75 10.66 -11.26
C ILE A 140 1.51 11.67 -12.14
N GLY A 141 2.70 11.29 -12.64
CA GLY A 141 3.56 12.13 -13.48
C GLY A 141 4.48 13.04 -12.68
#